data_AF-A0A820K197-F1
#
_entry.id   AF-A0A820K197-F1
#
_cell.length_a   1.000
_cell.length_b   1.000
_cell.length_c   1.000
_cell.angle_alpha   90.00
_cell.angle_beta   90.00
_cell.angle_gamma   90.00
#
_symmetry.space_group_name_H-M   'P 1'
#
loop_
_entity.id
_entity.type
_entity.pdbx_description
1 polymer ?
#
loop_
_entity_poly.entity_id
_entity_poly.type
_entity_poly.pdbx_seq_one_letter_code
_entity_poly.pdbx_strand_id
1 'polypeptide(L)'
;DIWLEAARLMPLDLARGIVTHAVRHLPQSVKIWVKAADLEQEPKAKKQVLRRALEQVPNSVRLWKAAVELEDEDDARIMLSRAVECCPTSVDLWLALARLETYENARRVLNKAREHIPTDRQ
;
A
#
# COMPACT_ATOMS: atom_id res chain seq x y z
N ASP A 1 -10.48 9.13 -16.18
CA ASP A 1 -10.19 7.68 -16.18
C ASP A 1 -11.42 6.91 -16.63
N ILE A 2 -11.45 6.45 -17.88
CA ILE A 2 -12.62 5.75 -18.47
C ILE A 2 -12.93 4.47 -17.67
N TRP A 3 -11.92 3.71 -17.27
CA TRP A 3 -12.07 2.49 -16.47
C TRP A 3 -12.70 2.73 -15.10
N LEU A 4 -12.30 3.81 -14.40
CA LEU A 4 -12.83 4.13 -13.08
C LEU A 4 -14.27 4.63 -13.16
N GLU A 5 -14.60 5.43 -14.17
CA GLU A 5 -15.98 5.86 -14.41
C GLU A 5 -16.87 4.68 -14.81
N ALA A 6 -16.40 3.79 -15.69
CA ALA A 6 -17.14 2.59 -16.06
C ALA A 6 -17.42 1.70 -14.83
N ALA A 7 -16.42 1.47 -13.98
CA ALA A 7 -16.61 0.70 -12.75
C ALA A 7 -17.53 1.39 -11.73
N ARG A 8 -17.63 2.73 -11.75
CA ARG A 8 -18.51 3.50 -10.85
C ARG A 8 -19.99 3.42 -11.25
N LEU A 9 -20.27 3.34 -12.55
CA LEU A 9 -21.64 3.34 -13.08
C LEU A 9 -22.30 1.95 -13.05
N MET A 10 -21.52 0.89 -12.89
CA MET A 10 -21.98 -0.49 -13.01
C MET A 10 -22.23 -1.15 -11.65
N PRO A 11 -23.16 -2.13 -11.56
CA PRO A 11 -23.32 -2.96 -10.36
C PRO A 11 -22.02 -3.67 -9.97
N LEU A 12 -21.90 -4.04 -8.69
CA LEU A 12 -20.68 -4.58 -8.08
C LEU A 12 -20.06 -5.74 -8.87
N ASP A 13 -20.87 -6.68 -9.35
CA ASP A 13 -20.41 -7.85 -10.10
C ASP A 13 -19.71 -7.47 -11.41
N LEU A 14 -20.30 -6.52 -12.14
CA LEU A 14 -19.74 -6.02 -13.39
C LEU A 14 -18.55 -5.09 -13.14
N ALA A 15 -18.61 -4.27 -12.08
CA ALA A 15 -17.51 -3.41 -11.67
C ALA A 15 -16.23 -4.22 -11.35
N ARG A 16 -16.36 -5.38 -10.69
CA ARG A 16 -15.22 -6.29 -10.44
C ARG A 16 -14.59 -6.79 -11.74
N GLY A 17 -15.40 -7.20 -12.71
CA GLY A 17 -14.94 -7.61 -14.03
C GLY A 17 -14.20 -6.49 -14.78
N ILE A 18 -14.77 -5.28 -14.78
CA ILE A 18 -14.18 -4.09 -15.41
C ILE A 18 -12.82 -3.76 -14.79
N VAL A 19 -12.73 -3.74 -13.45
CA VAL A 19 -11.47 -3.41 -12.77
C VAL A 19 -10.43 -4.51 -12.97
N THR A 20 -10.84 -5.78 -12.99
CA THR A 20 -9.94 -6.92 -13.32
C THR A 20 -9.36 -6.77 -14.73
N HIS A 21 -10.16 -6.33 -15.69
CA HIS A 21 -9.69 -6.04 -17.03
C HIS A 21 -8.75 -4.82 -17.05
N ALA A 22 -9.09 -3.79 -16.28
CA ALA A 22 -8.32 -2.55 -16.19
C ALA A 22 -6.92 -2.78 -15.60
N VAL A 23 -6.78 -3.57 -14.52
CA VAL A 23 -5.46 -3.88 -13.91
C VAL A 23 -4.55 -4.65 -14.88
N ARG A 24 -5.10 -5.45 -15.80
CA ARG A 24 -4.30 -6.13 -16.83
C ARG A 24 -3.73 -5.18 -17.87
N HIS A 25 -4.46 -4.12 -18.19
CA HIS A 25 -4.04 -3.14 -19.20
C HIS A 25 -3.18 -2.03 -18.61
N LEU A 26 -3.43 -1.68 -17.34
CA LEU A 26 -2.75 -0.61 -16.62
C LEU A 26 -2.24 -1.12 -15.26
N PRO A 27 -1.31 -2.10 -15.23
CA PRO A 27 -0.84 -2.73 -14.00
C PRO A 27 -0.08 -1.76 -13.08
N GLN A 28 0.43 -0.65 -13.61
CA GLN A 28 1.13 0.37 -12.83
C GLN A 28 0.18 1.40 -12.19
N SER A 29 -1.12 1.33 -12.44
CA SER A 29 -2.07 2.34 -11.94
C SER A 29 -2.54 2.05 -10.52
N VAL A 30 -1.97 2.78 -9.56
CA VAL A 30 -2.37 2.73 -8.14
C VAL A 30 -3.86 2.98 -7.96
N LYS A 31 -4.47 3.91 -8.72
CA LYS A 31 -5.90 4.23 -8.57
C LYS A 31 -6.79 3.04 -8.92
N ILE A 32 -6.43 2.26 -9.95
CA ILE A 32 -7.18 1.09 -10.37
C ILE A 32 -7.03 -0.02 -9.33
N TRP A 33 -5.82 -0.25 -8.80
CA TRP A 33 -5.61 -1.23 -7.73
C TRP A 33 -6.35 -0.90 -6.44
N VAL A 34 -6.36 0.36 -6.02
CA VAL A 34 -7.14 0.78 -4.84
C VAL A 34 -8.63 0.58 -5.12
N LYS A 35 -9.13 0.96 -6.29
CA LYS A 35 -10.52 0.69 -6.66
C LYS A 35 -10.84 -0.81 -6.68
N ALA A 36 -9.90 -1.65 -7.12
CA ALA A 36 -10.05 -3.11 -7.09
C ALA A 36 -10.22 -3.60 -5.65
N ALA A 37 -9.34 -3.17 -4.75
CA ALA A 37 -9.38 -3.53 -3.35
C ALA A 37 -10.67 -3.03 -2.66
N ASP A 38 -11.17 -1.85 -3.01
CA ASP A 38 -12.39 -1.28 -2.44
C ASP A 38 -13.68 -1.98 -2.91
N LEU A 39 -13.63 -2.72 -4.02
CA LEU A 39 -14.76 -3.53 -4.49
C LEU A 39 -14.83 -4.90 -3.80
N GLU A 40 -13.77 -5.32 -3.09
CA GLU A 40 -13.77 -6.56 -2.34
C GLU A 40 -14.45 -6.38 -0.98
N GLN A 41 -15.47 -7.20 -0.71
CA GLN A 41 -16.20 -7.18 0.57
C GLN A 41 -15.49 -8.01 1.65
N GLU A 42 -14.82 -9.09 1.23
CA GLU A 42 -14.12 -9.99 2.13
C GLU A 42 -12.70 -9.48 2.41
N PRO A 43 -12.27 -9.37 3.69
CA PRO A 43 -10.95 -8.85 4.03
C PRO A 43 -9.84 -9.69 3.42
N LYS A 44 -10.04 -11.02 3.33
CA LYS A 44 -9.10 -11.94 2.68
C LYS A 44 -8.91 -11.64 1.20
N ALA A 45 -10.00 -11.35 0.47
CA ALA A 45 -9.93 -11.00 -0.94
C ALA A 45 -9.24 -9.63 -1.12
N LYS A 46 -9.58 -8.66 -0.28
CA LYS A 46 -8.94 -7.33 -0.27
C LYS A 46 -7.43 -7.42 -0.06
N LYS A 47 -6.96 -8.22 0.91
CA LYS A 47 -5.53 -8.51 1.13
C LYS A 47 -4.87 -9.11 -0.11
N GLN A 48 -5.50 -10.09 -0.76
CA GLN A 48 -4.95 -10.70 -1.98
C GLN A 48 -4.78 -9.69 -3.12
N VAL A 49 -5.76 -8.82 -3.31
CA VAL A 49 -5.69 -7.75 -4.33
C VAL A 49 -4.55 -6.79 -4.02
N LEU A 50 -4.41 -6.34 -2.77
CA LEU A 50 -3.35 -5.41 -2.38
C LEU A 50 -1.95 -6.03 -2.46
N ARG A 51 -1.79 -7.32 -2.12
CA ARG A 51 -0.51 -8.04 -2.30
C ARG A 51 -0.10 -8.08 -3.78
N ARG A 52 -1.03 -8.42 -4.68
CA ARG A 52 -0.79 -8.36 -6.13
C ARG A 52 -0.48 -6.94 -6.61
N ALA A 53 -1.17 -5.94 -6.05
CA ALA A 53 -0.90 -4.55 -6.37
C ALA A 53 0.53 -4.12 -5.99
N LEU A 54 1.02 -4.58 -4.83
CA LEU A 54 2.38 -4.31 -4.36
C LEU A 54 3.46 -5.05 -5.15
N GLU A 55 3.16 -6.24 -5.68
CA GLU A 55 4.04 -6.92 -6.64
C GLU A 55 4.22 -6.11 -7.94
N GLN A 56 3.17 -5.40 -8.38
CA GLN A 56 3.21 -4.58 -9.58
C GLN A 56 3.77 -3.17 -9.32
N VAL A 57 3.40 -2.55 -8.20
CA VAL A 57 3.72 -1.15 -7.87
C VAL A 57 4.28 -1.04 -6.43
N PRO A 58 5.51 -1.54 -6.20
CA PRO A 58 6.08 -1.60 -4.86
C PRO A 58 6.46 -0.23 -4.29
N ASN A 59 6.60 0.81 -5.12
CA ASN A 59 6.98 2.16 -4.68
C ASN A 59 5.77 3.04 -4.29
N SER A 60 4.57 2.47 -4.20
CA SER A 60 3.36 3.21 -3.86
C SER A 60 3.09 3.21 -2.36
N VAL A 61 3.36 4.33 -1.70
CA VAL A 61 3.04 4.56 -0.28
C VAL A 61 1.56 4.31 0.00
N ARG A 62 0.67 4.70 -0.92
CA ARG A 62 -0.78 4.52 -0.77
C ARG A 62 -1.18 3.05 -0.72
N LEU A 63 -0.55 2.18 -1.52
CA LEU A 63 -0.84 0.75 -1.50
C LEU A 63 -0.30 0.10 -0.23
N TRP A 64 0.91 0.50 0.21
CA TRP A 64 1.46 0.01 1.48
C TRP A 64 0.59 0.36 2.67
N LYS A 65 0.15 1.61 2.80
CA LYS A 65 -0.76 2.03 3.88
C LYS A 65 -2.04 1.20 3.88
N ALA A 66 -2.69 1.07 2.73
CA ALA A 66 -3.92 0.30 2.61
C ALA A 66 -3.73 -1.20 2.93
N ALA A 67 -2.56 -1.77 2.62
CA ALA A 67 -2.27 -3.16 2.94
C ALA A 67 -2.00 -3.36 4.44
N VAL A 68 -1.18 -2.50 5.02
CA VAL A 68 -0.81 -2.52 6.45
C VAL A 68 -2.03 -2.35 7.36
N GLU A 69 -2.99 -1.50 6.98
CA GLU A 69 -4.25 -1.29 7.71
C GLU A 69 -5.12 -2.55 7.85
N LEU A 70 -4.88 -3.60 7.05
CA LEU A 70 -5.63 -4.85 7.11
C LEU A 70 -4.93 -5.93 7.93
N GLU A 71 -3.67 -5.75 8.29
CA GLU A 71 -2.89 -6.75 9.02
C GLU A 71 -2.96 -6.51 10.53
N ASP A 72 -2.72 -7.56 11.32
CA ASP A 72 -2.50 -7.40 12.76
C ASP A 72 -1.14 -6.76 13.03
N GLU A 73 -0.85 -6.45 14.29
CA GLU A 73 0.36 -5.72 14.67
C GLU A 73 1.67 -6.41 14.23
N ASP A 74 1.71 -7.73 14.31
CA ASP A 74 2.90 -8.50 13.99
C ASP A 74 3.15 -8.56 12.48
N ASP A 75 2.11 -8.86 11.71
CA ASP A 75 2.17 -8.87 10.25
C ASP A 75 2.37 -7.45 9.69
N ALA A 76 1.75 -6.44 10.31
CA ALA A 76 1.94 -5.03 9.95
C ALA A 76 3.39 -4.58 10.12
N ARG A 77 4.07 -5.01 11.20
CA ARG A 77 5.49 -4.71 11.44
C ARG A 77 6.39 -5.31 10.36
N ILE A 78 6.15 -6.56 9.98
CA ILE A 78 6.89 -7.25 8.90
C ILE A 78 6.65 -6.53 7.58
N MET A 79 5.38 -6.20 7.29
CA MET A 79 5.00 -5.52 6.06
C MET A 79 5.60 -4.10 5.97
N LEU A 80 5.57 -3.33 7.06
CA LEU A 80 6.16 -2.00 7.13
C LEU A 80 7.68 -2.02 6.98
N SER A 81 8.36 -3.06 7.48
CA SER A 81 9.80 -3.26 7.28
C SER A 81 10.14 -3.35 5.79
N ARG A 82 9.31 -4.06 5.00
CA ARG A 82 9.46 -4.08 3.54
C ARG A 82 9.03 -2.77 2.88
N ALA A 83 7.98 -2.14 3.38
CA ALA A 83 7.45 -0.89 2.85
C ALA A 83 8.48 0.24 2.88
N VAL A 84 9.25 0.37 3.96
CA VAL A 84 10.29 1.40 4.10
C VAL A 84 11.51 1.15 3.20
N GLU A 85 11.79 -0.11 2.83
CA GLU A 85 12.82 -0.43 1.83
C GLU A 85 12.37 -0.02 0.41
N CYS A 86 11.09 -0.24 0.09
CA CYS A 86 10.54 0.11 -1.23
C CYS A 86 10.20 1.60 -1.36
N CYS A 87 9.89 2.27 -0.25
CA CYS A 87 9.51 3.68 -0.17
C CYS A 87 10.36 4.44 0.87
N PRO A 88 11.70 4.52 0.68
CA PRO A 88 12.62 5.02 1.72
C PRO A 88 12.46 6.52 2.02
N THR A 89 11.85 7.29 1.12
CA THR A 89 11.60 8.71 1.31
C THR A 89 10.29 9.01 2.06
N SER A 90 9.50 7.99 2.39
CA SER A 90 8.18 8.15 3.00
C SER A 90 8.26 8.21 4.52
N VAL A 91 8.29 9.42 5.07
CA VAL A 91 8.30 9.68 6.53
C VAL A 91 7.20 8.90 7.26
N ASP A 92 5.98 8.89 6.71
CA ASP A 92 4.82 8.25 7.34
C ASP A 92 5.02 6.74 7.58
N LEU A 93 5.68 6.05 6.64
CA LEU A 93 5.92 4.61 6.75
C LEU A 93 7.00 4.32 7.81
N TRP A 94 8.05 5.15 7.86
CA TRP A 94 9.06 5.06 8.90
C TRP A 94 8.50 5.31 10.30
N LEU A 95 7.64 6.32 10.45
CA LEU A 95 6.98 6.62 11.72
C LEU A 95 6.01 5.52 12.14
N ALA A 96 5.26 4.95 11.19
CA ALA A 96 4.39 3.81 11.46
C ALA A 96 5.21 2.60 11.94
N LEU A 97 6.31 2.26 11.26
CA LEU A 97 7.18 1.16 11.65
C LEU A 97 7.77 1.37 13.06
N ALA A 98 8.30 2.56 13.33
CA ALA A 98 8.88 2.88 14.63
C ALA A 98 7.86 2.79 15.79
N ARG A 99 6.57 3.03 15.54
CA ARG A 99 5.51 2.90 16.55
C ARG A 99 5.19 1.45 16.92
N LEU A 100 5.42 0.51 16.01
CA LEU A 100 5.18 -0.93 16.22
C LEU A 100 6.42 -1.67 16.76
N GLU A 101 7.52 -0.95 16.98
CA GLU A 101 8.79 -1.50 17.42
C GLU A 101 9.05 -1.21 18.90
N THR A 102 9.91 -2.03 19.52
CA THR A 102 10.44 -1.73 20.85
C THR A 102 11.26 -0.44 20.82
N TYR A 103 11.44 0.21 21.97
CA TYR A 103 12.19 1.47 22.06
C TYR A 103 13.58 1.40 21.38
N GLU A 104 14.32 0.31 21.60
CA GLU A 104 15.65 0.13 21.01
C GLU A 104 15.60 0.01 19.48
N ASN A 105 14.63 -0.76 18.96
CA ASN A 105 14.46 -0.93 17.52
C ASN A 105 13.90 0.33 16.86
N ALA A 106 12.93 1.00 17.48
CA ALA A 106 12.38 2.27 17.01
C ALA A 106 13.49 3.31 16.83
N ARG A 107 14.45 3.39 17.77
CA ARG A 107 15.63 4.26 17.64
C ARG A 107 16.48 3.89 16.42
N ARG A 108 16.69 2.60 16.14
CA ARG A 108 17.42 2.14 14.94
C ARG A 108 16.66 2.49 13.65
N VAL A 109 15.35 2.25 13.63
CA VAL A 109 14.46 2.55 12.50
C VAL A 109 14.48 4.05 12.17
N LEU A 110 14.33 4.93 13.18
CA LEU A 110 14.35 6.37 12.99
C LEU A 110 15.72 6.90 12.56
N ASN A 111 16.82 6.29 13.02
CA ASN A 111 18.15 6.65 12.52
C ASN A 111 18.32 6.30 11.04
N LYS A 112 17.89 5.11 10.61
CA LYS A 112 17.87 4.74 9.18
C LYS A 112 16.99 5.68 8.36
N ALA A 113 15.81 6.04 8.87
CA ALA A 113 14.92 6.99 8.20
C ALA A 113 15.62 8.33 7.93
N ARG A 114 16.45 8.82 8.85
CA ARG A 114 17.22 10.07 8.68
C ARG A 114 18.32 9.99 7.63
N GLU A 115 18.88 8.81 7.39
CA GLU A 115 19.85 8.60 6.30
C GLU A 115 19.17 8.68 4.93
N HIS A 116 17.93 8.20 4.82
CA HIS A 116 17.15 8.19 3.59
C HIS A 116 16.34 9.47 3.32
N ILE A 117 15.99 10.21 4.37
CA ILE A 117 15.23 11.45 4.30
C ILE A 117 16.13 12.58 4.81
N PRO A 118 17.01 13.13 3.93
CA PRO A 118 17.77 14.30 4.28
C PRO A 118 16.78 15.45 4.50
N THR A 119 16.72 15.91 5.75
CA THR A 119 16.06 17.17 6.07
C THR A 119 17.06 18.25 5.73
N ASP A 120 16.77 19.03 4.69
CA ASP A 120 17.54 20.24 4.40
C ASP A 120 17.41 21.14 5.62
N ARG A 121 18.51 21.28 6.38
CA ARG A 121 18.62 22.28 7.44
C ARG A 121 19.03 23.58 6.74
N GLN A 122 18.04 24.28 6.18
CA GLN A 122 18.16 25.71 5.86
C GLN A 122 17.40 26.51 6.91
#